data_AF-A0A4P9Y6H9-F1
#
_entry.id   AF-A0A4P9Y6H9-F1
#
_cell.length_a   1.000
_cell.length_b   1.000
_cell.length_c   1.000
_cell.angle_alpha   90.00
_cell.angle_beta   90.00
_cell.angle_gamma   90.00
#
_symmetry.space_group_name_H-M   'P 1'
#
loop_
_entity.id
_entity.type
_entity.pdbx_description
1 polymer ?
#
loop_
_entity_poly.entity_id
_entity_poly.type
_entity_poly.pdbx_seq_one_letter_code
_entity_poly.pdbx_strand_id
1 'polypeptide(L)'
;LEEDGTLKMFWMDAYERQGLIWIFGKVLHRETGQWMSTCVTVQGSLRNLYVLPRPPQYNGRMGYMGILGEEIKEGASALDVYNELRQILPRHGINQWQAKQVERTYAFEETGIPAKAVYLKVVYPFTMPFLPSDLRGQTFHRVFGTETSPLELLLLKRRLIGPCWI
;
A
#
# COMPACT_ATOMS: atom_id res chain seq x y z
N LEU A 1 23.10 15.09 -17.46
CA LEU A 1 21.63 14.92 -17.52
C LEU A 1 21.19 15.14 -18.96
N GLU A 2 20.01 14.68 -19.32
CA GLU A 2 19.33 15.04 -20.57
C GLU A 2 18.93 16.54 -20.53
N GLU A 3 18.50 17.10 -21.67
CA GLU A 3 18.12 18.52 -21.78
C GLU A 3 16.91 18.88 -20.89
N ASP A 4 16.03 17.93 -20.64
CA ASP A 4 14.87 18.06 -19.75
C ASP A 4 15.21 17.84 -18.26
N GLY A 5 16.50 17.67 -17.93
CA GLY A 5 16.99 17.42 -16.58
C GLY A 5 16.84 15.96 -16.12
N THR A 6 16.38 15.06 -16.97
CA THR A 6 16.26 13.63 -16.63
C THR A 6 17.61 12.90 -16.68
N LEU A 7 17.67 11.73 -16.05
CA LEU A 7 18.81 10.82 -16.12
C LEU A 7 18.32 9.46 -16.61
N LYS A 8 18.78 9.05 -17.80
CA LYS A 8 18.55 7.69 -18.30
C LYS A 8 19.57 6.75 -17.67
N MET A 9 19.10 5.69 -17.02
CA MET A 9 19.97 4.66 -16.44
C MET A 9 19.46 3.26 -16.76
N PHE A 10 20.37 2.30 -16.90
CA PHE A 10 20.03 0.89 -16.92
C PHE A 10 20.12 0.34 -15.49
N TRP A 11 18.98 0.04 -14.86
CA TRP A 11 18.97 -0.48 -13.49
C TRP A 11 19.26 -1.98 -13.48
N MET A 12 19.93 -2.46 -12.43
CA MET A 12 20.39 -3.85 -12.32
C MET A 12 20.04 -4.48 -10.98
N ASP A 13 20.18 -3.72 -9.89
CA ASP A 13 19.95 -4.21 -8.53
C ASP A 13 19.35 -3.10 -7.66
N ALA A 14 18.73 -3.48 -6.55
CA ALA A 14 18.15 -2.54 -5.60
C ALA A 14 18.29 -3.03 -4.15
N TYR A 15 18.50 -2.07 -3.25
CA TYR A 15 18.55 -2.31 -1.81
C TYR A 15 17.59 -1.36 -1.11
N GLU A 16 16.98 -1.80 -0.02
CA GLU A 16 16.09 -0.96 0.79
C GLU A 16 16.46 -0.99 2.27
N ARG A 17 16.29 0.16 2.93
CA ARG A 17 16.46 0.27 4.39
C ARG A 17 15.73 1.52 4.89
N GLN A 18 14.95 1.35 5.96
CA GLN A 18 14.28 2.47 6.66
C GLN A 18 13.47 3.41 5.74
N GLY A 19 12.81 2.87 4.71
CA GLY A 19 11.98 3.65 3.79
C GLY A 19 12.73 4.29 2.62
N LEU A 20 14.06 4.16 2.57
CA LEU A 20 14.89 4.54 1.44
C LEU A 20 15.12 3.34 0.52
N ILE A 21 15.17 3.60 -0.78
CA ILE A 21 15.50 2.59 -1.79
C ILE A 21 16.72 3.12 -2.58
N TRP A 22 17.76 2.31 -2.67
CA TRP A 22 18.91 2.57 -3.55
C TRP A 22 18.79 1.67 -4.76
N ILE A 23 18.83 2.26 -5.94
CA ILE A 23 18.80 1.56 -7.22
C ILE A 23 20.19 1.68 -7.85
N PHE A 24 20.81 0.54 -8.11
CA PHE A 24 22.15 0.43 -8.69
C PHE A 24 22.05 0.13 -10.18
N GLY A 25 22.90 0.78 -10.98
CA GLY A 25 22.80 0.71 -12.43
C GLY A 25 24.03 1.20 -13.17
N LYS A 26 23.86 1.38 -14.48
CA LYS A 26 24.84 2.01 -15.38
C LYS A 26 24.26 3.26 -16.02
N VAL A 27 25.11 4.26 -16.23
CA VAL A 27 24.82 5.47 -17.02
C VAL A 27 25.93 5.69 -18.04
N LEU A 28 25.57 6.30 -19.18
CA LEU A 28 26.56 6.67 -20.20
C LEU A 28 27.18 8.02 -19.83
N HIS A 29 28.49 8.04 -19.63
CA HIS A 29 29.24 9.28 -19.52
C HIS A 29 29.44 9.87 -20.90
N ARG A 30 28.70 10.95 -21.23
CA ARG A 30 28.62 11.48 -22.60
C ARG A 30 29.96 11.97 -23.14
N GLU A 31 30.80 12.57 -22.31
CA GLU A 31 32.08 13.14 -22.75
C GLU A 31 33.12 12.07 -23.09
N THR A 32 33.12 10.94 -22.38
CA THR A 32 34.09 9.86 -22.57
C THR A 32 33.52 8.65 -23.32
N GLY A 33 32.20 8.59 -23.51
CA GLY A 33 31.49 7.45 -24.12
C GLY A 33 31.48 6.18 -23.26
N GLN A 34 31.91 6.24 -22.00
CA GLN A 34 32.05 5.07 -21.13
C GLN A 34 30.83 4.84 -20.24
N TRP A 35 30.54 3.56 -19.96
CA TRP A 35 29.51 3.16 -19.01
C TRP A 35 30.03 3.18 -17.58
N MET A 36 29.46 4.05 -16.75
CA MET A 36 29.85 4.19 -15.34
C MET A 36 28.77 3.61 -14.41
N SER A 37 29.21 3.05 -13.28
CA SER A 37 28.28 2.67 -12.20
C SER A 37 27.59 3.88 -11.61
N THR A 38 26.29 3.76 -11.34
CA THR A 38 25.49 4.78 -10.66
C THR A 38 24.68 4.17 -9.52
N CYS A 39 24.34 5.01 -8.55
CA CYS A 39 23.41 4.71 -7.49
C CYS A 39 22.40 5.85 -7.38
N VAL A 40 21.12 5.56 -7.59
CA VAL A 40 20.02 6.52 -7.44
C VAL A 40 19.28 6.21 -6.15
N THR A 41 19.09 7.23 -5.31
CA THR A 41 18.31 7.09 -4.07
C THR A 41 16.88 7.56 -4.31
N VAL A 42 15.91 6.69 -4.08
CA VAL A 42 14.48 7.00 -4.11
C VAL A 42 14.00 7.23 -2.68
N GLN A 43 13.35 8.37 -2.46
CA GLN A 43 12.85 8.81 -1.16
C GLN A 43 11.36 9.20 -1.25
N GLY A 44 10.72 9.41 -0.10
CA GLY A 44 9.34 9.88 -0.04
C GLY A 44 8.30 8.79 -0.39
N SER A 45 8.68 7.51 -0.34
CA SER A 45 7.74 6.42 -0.53
C SER A 45 6.68 6.42 0.57
N LEU A 46 5.44 6.15 0.18
CA LEU A 46 4.30 6.00 1.07
C LEU A 46 3.87 4.53 1.12
N ARG A 47 3.62 4.04 2.33
CA ARG A 47 2.93 2.77 2.58
C ARG A 47 1.54 2.81 1.96
N ASN A 48 1.06 1.66 1.53
CA ASN A 48 -0.31 1.49 1.02
C ASN A 48 -1.00 0.42 1.87
N LEU A 49 -1.96 0.82 2.70
CA LEU A 49 -2.82 -0.12 3.40
C LEU A 49 -4.19 -0.20 2.73
N TYR A 50 -4.84 -1.35 2.85
CA TYR A 50 -6.21 -1.56 2.41
C TYR A 50 -7.04 -2.08 3.57
N VAL A 51 -7.92 -1.22 4.08
CA VAL A 51 -8.74 -1.52 5.26
C VAL A 51 -10.10 -2.03 4.79
N LEU A 52 -10.43 -3.27 5.17
CA LEU A 52 -11.68 -3.93 4.83
C LEU A 52 -12.75 -3.59 5.88
N PRO A 53 -13.83 -2.87 5.53
CA PRO A 53 -14.93 -2.61 6.45
C PRO A 53 -15.58 -3.92 6.93
N ARG A 54 -16.11 -3.91 8.16
CA ARG A 54 -16.86 -5.06 8.67
C ARG A 54 -18.14 -5.26 7.87
N PRO A 55 -18.50 -6.51 7.57
CA PRO A 55 -19.77 -6.81 6.95
C PRO A 55 -20.94 -6.45 7.89
N PRO A 56 -22.14 -6.26 7.34
CA PRO A 56 -23.37 -6.22 8.12
C PRO A 56 -23.48 -7.44 9.05
N GLN A 57 -24.05 -7.23 10.24
CA GLN A 57 -24.27 -8.30 11.23
C GLN A 57 -25.68 -8.87 11.06
N TYR A 58 -25.79 -10.20 11.01
CA TYR A 58 -27.07 -10.91 10.97
C TYR A 58 -27.11 -11.99 12.07
N ASN A 59 -28.04 -11.89 13.02
CA ASN A 59 -28.22 -12.86 14.13
C ASN A 59 -26.90 -13.26 14.85
N GLY A 60 -26.04 -12.28 15.15
CA GLY A 60 -24.75 -12.51 15.82
C GLY A 60 -23.68 -13.17 14.94
N ARG A 61 -23.96 -13.44 13.67
CA ARG A 61 -23.02 -13.95 12.67
C ARG A 61 -22.63 -12.84 11.70
N MET A 62 -21.33 -12.66 11.48
CA MET A 62 -20.80 -11.76 10.46
C MET A 62 -20.86 -12.46 9.09
N GLY A 63 -21.37 -11.81 8.06
CA GLY A 63 -21.41 -12.42 6.73
C GLY A 63 -21.64 -11.42 5.59
N TYR A 64 -21.04 -11.70 4.44
CA TYR A 64 -21.23 -10.96 3.18
C TYR A 64 -22.39 -11.52 2.33
N MET A 65 -23.21 -12.42 2.87
CA MET A 65 -24.41 -12.96 2.21
C MET A 65 -25.68 -12.29 2.75
N GLY A 66 -26.40 -11.59 1.89
CA GLY A 66 -27.78 -11.20 2.15
C GLY A 66 -28.69 -12.41 1.98
N ILE A 67 -29.40 -12.79 3.04
CA ILE A 67 -30.59 -13.64 2.92
C ILE A 67 -31.79 -12.69 2.88
N LEU A 68 -32.63 -12.86 1.86
CA LEU A 68 -33.87 -12.12 1.63
C LEU A 68 -34.80 -12.20 2.85
N GLY A 69 -35.20 -11.05 3.40
CA GLY A 69 -36.49 -10.92 4.11
C GLY A 69 -36.50 -10.33 5.52
N GLU A 70 -35.38 -10.00 6.15
CA GLU A 70 -35.35 -9.45 7.53
C GLU A 70 -34.39 -8.26 7.68
N GLU A 71 -34.58 -7.42 8.72
CA GLU A 71 -33.84 -6.17 8.94
C GLU A 71 -32.30 -6.38 9.02
N ILE A 72 -31.61 -6.10 7.92
CA ILE A 72 -30.15 -6.11 7.83
C ILE A 72 -29.63 -4.87 8.58
N LYS A 73 -28.80 -5.06 9.61
CA LYS A 73 -28.00 -3.94 10.16
C LYS A 73 -26.98 -3.54 9.10
N GLU A 74 -26.98 -2.28 8.68
CA GLU A 74 -26.01 -1.78 7.70
C GLU A 74 -24.57 -2.08 8.16
N GLY A 75 -23.73 -2.54 7.22
CA GLY A 75 -22.31 -2.73 7.46
C GLY A 75 -21.60 -1.40 7.72
N ALA A 76 -20.36 -1.46 8.18
CA ALA A 76 -19.60 -0.24 8.41
C ALA A 76 -19.36 0.51 7.08
N SER A 77 -19.68 1.80 7.04
CA SER A 77 -19.41 2.64 5.88
C SER A 77 -17.92 3.00 5.81
N ALA A 78 -17.46 3.46 4.64
CA ALA A 78 -16.10 3.98 4.49
C ALA A 78 -15.83 5.19 5.41
N LEU A 79 -16.87 5.97 5.73
CA LEU A 79 -16.78 7.10 6.65
C LEU A 79 -16.60 6.64 8.11
N ASP A 80 -17.29 5.58 8.52
CA ASP A 80 -17.13 5.00 9.86
C ASP A 80 -15.71 4.49 10.06
N VAL A 81 -15.18 3.78 9.06
CA VAL A 81 -13.78 3.31 9.04
C VAL A 81 -12.80 4.48 9.09
N TYR A 82 -13.04 5.53 8.31
CA TYR A 82 -12.20 6.72 8.32
C TYR A 82 -12.17 7.39 9.71
N ASN A 83 -13.34 7.55 10.33
CA ASN A 83 -13.48 8.18 11.65
C ASN A 83 -12.81 7.34 12.75
N GLU A 84 -12.93 6.01 12.70
CA GLU A 84 -12.24 5.13 13.63
C GLU A 84 -10.72 5.21 13.47
N LEU A 85 -10.21 5.15 12.23
CA LEU A 85 -8.78 5.26 11.94
C LEU A 85 -8.20 6.60 12.39
N ARG A 86 -8.97 7.69 12.31
CA ARG A 86 -8.55 9.00 12.83
C ARG A 86 -8.22 8.96 14.33
N GLN A 87 -8.82 8.04 15.08
CA GLN A 87 -8.53 7.83 16.50
C GLN A 87 -7.43 6.79 16.74
N ILE A 88 -7.35 5.77 15.89
CA ILE A 88 -6.36 4.67 16.03
C ILE A 88 -4.97 5.12 15.58
N LEU A 89 -4.84 5.70 14.38
CA LEU A 89 -3.55 5.97 13.75
C LEU A 89 -2.61 6.86 14.60
N PRO A 90 -3.09 7.94 15.26
CA PRO A 90 -2.22 8.74 16.13
C PRO A 90 -1.66 7.95 17.32
N ARG A 91 -2.42 6.99 17.86
CA ARG A 91 -1.98 6.12 18.98
C ARG A 91 -0.86 5.17 18.56
N HIS A 92 -0.76 4.87 17.25
CA HIS A 92 0.34 4.11 16.65
C HIS A 92 1.46 5.00 16.10
N GLY A 93 1.48 6.30 16.41
CA GLY A 93 2.51 7.22 15.96
C GLY A 93 2.37 7.66 14.49
N ILE A 94 1.20 7.50 13.88
CA ILE A 94 0.90 7.92 12.50
C ILE A 94 0.09 9.21 12.56
N ASN A 95 0.76 10.34 12.37
CA ASN A 95 0.16 11.68 12.47
C ASN A 95 -0.17 12.32 11.13
N GLN A 96 0.35 11.79 10.01
CA GLN A 96 0.04 12.25 8.66
C GLN A 96 -0.31 11.06 7.78
N TRP A 97 -1.52 11.07 7.26
CA TRP A 97 -2.02 10.02 6.39
C TRP A 97 -3.10 10.60 5.45
N GLN A 98 -3.35 9.89 4.36
CA GLN A 98 -4.46 10.18 3.45
C GLN A 98 -5.25 8.91 3.23
N ALA A 99 -6.53 9.05 2.89
CA ALA A 99 -7.35 7.91 2.54
C ALA A 99 -8.29 8.16 1.37
N LYS A 100 -8.61 7.08 0.66
CA LYS A 100 -9.54 7.09 -0.46
C LYS A 100 -10.24 5.73 -0.56
N GLN A 101 -11.54 5.75 -0.84
CA GLN A 101 -12.30 4.55 -1.15
C GLN A 101 -11.83 3.94 -2.48
N VAL A 102 -11.60 2.63 -2.50
CA VAL A 102 -11.16 1.89 -3.68
C VAL A 102 -11.83 0.51 -3.75
N GLU A 103 -12.14 0.04 -4.94
CA GLU A 103 -12.59 -1.34 -5.16
C GLU A 103 -11.38 -2.26 -5.37
N ARG A 104 -11.36 -3.42 -4.71
CA ARG A 104 -10.30 -4.44 -4.86
C ARG A 104 -10.89 -5.84 -4.89
N THR A 105 -10.19 -6.71 -5.60
CA THR A 105 -10.45 -8.14 -5.62
C THR A 105 -9.46 -8.87 -4.71
N TYR A 106 -9.92 -9.96 -4.11
CA TYR A 106 -9.12 -10.85 -3.27
C TYR A 106 -9.45 -12.30 -3.66
N ALA A 107 -8.43 -13.12 -3.86
CA ALA A 107 -8.60 -14.51 -4.32
C ALA A 107 -7.54 -15.44 -3.70
N PHE A 108 -7.14 -15.15 -2.46
CA PHE A 108 -6.13 -15.91 -1.72
C PHE A 108 -6.78 -16.66 -0.54
N GLU A 109 -5.97 -17.25 0.33
CA GLU A 109 -6.35 -18.24 1.33
C GLU A 109 -7.15 -17.72 2.55
N GLU A 110 -7.24 -16.41 2.78
CA GLU A 110 -7.87 -15.87 3.99
C GLU A 110 -9.40 -15.98 3.95
N THR A 111 -9.94 -16.75 4.90
CA THR A 111 -11.38 -16.97 5.04
C THR A 111 -12.10 -15.73 5.51
N GLY A 112 -13.34 -15.52 5.05
CA GLY A 112 -14.16 -14.38 5.47
C GLY A 112 -13.84 -13.08 4.72
N ILE A 113 -12.95 -13.12 3.73
CA ILE A 113 -12.68 -12.00 2.84
C ILE A 113 -13.52 -12.15 1.55
N PRO A 114 -14.32 -11.15 1.18
CA PRO A 114 -15.12 -11.20 -0.05
C PRO A 114 -14.22 -11.12 -1.29
N ALA A 115 -14.61 -11.83 -2.35
CA ALA A 115 -13.84 -11.87 -3.61
C ALA A 115 -13.68 -10.49 -4.27
N LYS A 116 -14.66 -9.61 -4.07
CA LYS A 116 -14.64 -8.21 -4.50
C LYS A 116 -15.29 -7.36 -3.42
N ALA A 117 -14.62 -6.30 -3.00
CA ALA A 117 -15.17 -5.37 -2.03
C ALA A 117 -14.61 -3.96 -2.18
N VAL A 118 -15.29 -3.03 -1.52
CA VAL A 118 -14.85 -1.66 -1.33
C VAL A 118 -13.98 -1.60 -0.07
N TYR A 119 -12.76 -1.12 -0.24
CA TYR A 119 -11.78 -0.90 0.83
C TYR A 119 -11.55 0.59 1.03
N LEU A 120 -11.13 0.97 2.23
CA LEU A 120 -10.52 2.27 2.45
C LEU A 120 -9.01 2.12 2.28
N LYS A 121 -8.47 2.66 1.18
CA LYS A 121 -7.03 2.72 0.97
C LYS A 121 -6.46 3.83 1.84
N VAL A 122 -5.49 3.50 2.68
CA VAL A 122 -4.77 4.45 3.53
C VAL A 122 -3.32 4.54 3.06
N VAL A 123 -2.77 5.75 2.98
CA VAL A 123 -1.36 5.97 2.67
C VAL A 123 -0.70 6.87 3.70
N TYR A 124 0.53 6.53 4.09
CA TYR A 124 1.35 7.33 5.01
C TYR A 124 2.84 7.02 4.81
N PRO A 125 3.77 7.90 5.21
CA PRO A 125 5.20 7.74 4.94
C PRO A 125 5.82 6.47 5.53
N PHE A 126 6.79 5.87 4.82
CA PHE A 126 7.59 4.77 5.36
C PHE A 126 8.49 5.16 6.53
N THR A 127 8.71 6.47 6.75
CA THR A 127 9.42 7.01 7.92
C THR A 127 8.62 6.86 9.22
N MET A 128 7.32 6.56 9.14
CA MET A 128 6.46 6.31 10.29
C MET A 128 6.38 4.80 10.64
N PRO A 129 5.99 4.46 11.90
CA PRO A 129 5.90 3.09 12.37
C PRO A 129 4.97 2.20 11.53
N PHE A 130 5.22 0.90 11.55
CA PHE A 130 4.33 -0.10 10.96
C PHE A 130 3.07 -0.27 11.82
N LEU A 131 1.93 -0.54 11.18
CA LEU A 131 0.75 -1.04 11.89
C LEU A 131 0.86 -2.55 12.09
N PRO A 132 0.37 -3.09 13.22
CA PRO A 132 0.27 -4.54 13.41
C PRO A 132 -0.57 -5.20 12.31
N SER A 133 -0.14 -6.35 11.79
CA SER A 133 -0.88 -7.07 10.74
C SER A 133 -2.18 -7.69 11.26
N ASP A 134 -2.30 -7.91 12.56
CA ASP A 134 -3.50 -8.39 13.25
C ASP A 134 -4.43 -7.27 13.75
N LEU A 135 -4.14 -6.00 13.41
CA LEU A 135 -4.95 -4.85 13.82
C LEU A 135 -6.41 -5.03 13.38
N ARG A 136 -7.31 -4.91 14.35
CA ARG A 136 -8.77 -4.97 14.17
C ARG A 136 -9.44 -3.79 14.84
N GLY A 137 -10.52 -3.32 14.23
CA GLY A 137 -11.35 -2.25 14.75
C GLY A 137 -12.79 -2.68 15.00
N GLN A 138 -13.58 -1.74 15.51
CA GLN A 138 -15.02 -1.84 15.63
C GLN A 138 -15.69 -1.77 14.25
N THR A 139 -15.13 -0.99 13.32
CA THR A 139 -15.70 -0.73 11.99
C THR A 139 -15.02 -1.50 10.87
N PHE A 140 -13.80 -2.01 11.08
CA PHE A 140 -13.08 -2.80 10.07
C PHE A 140 -12.67 -4.19 10.55
N HIS A 141 -12.70 -5.13 9.62
CA HIS A 141 -12.39 -6.54 9.87
C HIS A 141 -10.89 -6.84 9.76
N ARG A 142 -10.22 -6.23 8.76
CA ARG A 142 -8.84 -6.56 8.39
C ARG A 142 -8.13 -5.38 7.76
N VAL A 143 -6.80 -5.33 7.92
CA VAL A 143 -5.91 -4.37 7.26
C VAL A 143 -4.87 -5.14 6.45
N PHE A 144 -4.85 -4.94 5.14
CA PHE A 144 -3.85 -5.52 4.25
C PHE A 144 -2.73 -4.53 3.95
N GLY A 145 -1.56 -5.04 3.56
CA GLY A 145 -0.41 -4.24 3.10
C GLY A 145 0.43 -3.63 4.22
N THR A 146 0.24 -4.05 5.48
CA THR A 146 1.00 -3.55 6.64
C THR A 146 2.50 -3.85 6.53
N GLU A 147 2.84 -5.00 5.96
CA GLU A 147 4.20 -5.52 5.86
C GLU A 147 4.84 -5.29 4.48
N THR A 148 4.10 -4.73 3.52
CA THR A 148 4.62 -4.47 2.17
C THR A 148 5.81 -3.51 2.21
N SER A 149 6.91 -3.89 1.56
CA SER A 149 8.14 -3.12 1.56
C SER A 149 8.11 -1.96 0.55
N PRO A 150 8.91 -0.89 0.76
CA PRO A 150 8.96 0.22 -0.18
C PRO A 150 9.50 -0.20 -1.56
N LEU A 151 10.47 -1.13 -1.62
CA LEU A 151 10.99 -1.69 -2.87
C LEU A 151 9.91 -2.48 -3.61
N GLU A 152 9.19 -3.37 -2.93
CA GLU A 152 8.07 -4.12 -3.53
C GLU A 152 7.04 -3.16 -4.14
N LEU A 153 6.63 -2.13 -3.38
CA LEU A 153 5.69 -1.12 -3.88
C LEU A 153 6.22 -0.36 -5.08
N LEU A 154 7.51 -0.02 -5.10
CA LEU A 154 8.12 0.68 -6.22
C LEU A 154 8.11 -0.18 -7.48
N LEU A 155 8.62 -1.41 -7.38
CA LEU A 155 8.72 -2.34 -8.50
C LEU A 155 7.34 -2.63 -9.10
N LEU A 156 6.34 -2.94 -8.25
CA LEU A 156 4.98 -3.23 -8.69
C LEU A 156 4.29 -2.01 -9.32
N LYS A 157 4.38 -0.83 -8.70
CA LYS A 157 3.71 0.38 -9.21
C LYS A 157 4.34 0.92 -10.49
N ARG A 158 5.65 0.77 -10.66
CA ARG A 158 6.39 1.23 -11.84
C ARG A 158 6.53 0.15 -12.91
N ARG A 159 6.05 -1.08 -12.63
CA ARG A 159 6.15 -2.23 -13.53
C ARG A 159 7.60 -2.55 -13.92
N LEU A 160 8.50 -2.47 -12.96
CA LEU A 160 9.92 -2.81 -13.15
C LEU A 160 10.09 -4.32 -13.00
N ILE A 161 10.08 -5.02 -14.14
CA ILE A 161 10.17 -6.48 -14.23
C ILE A 161 11.59 -6.87 -14.61
N GLY A 162 12.49 -6.79 -13.63
CA GLY A 162 13.92 -7.05 -13.82
C GLY A 162 14.70 -5.92 -14.52
N PRO A 163 16.01 -6.10 -14.73
CA PRO A 163 16.91 -5.08 -15.27
C PRO A 163 16.42 -4.48 -16.59
N CYS A 164 16.27 -3.16 -16.63
CA CYS A 164 15.82 -2.42 -17.81
C CYS A 164 16.27 -0.96 -17.78
N TRP A 165 15.90 -0.21 -18.83
CA TRP A 165 16.10 1.24 -18.88
C TRP A 165 15.01 1.95 -18.06
N ILE A 166 15.44 2.88 -17.20
CA ILE A 166 14.59 3.80 -16.43
C ILE A 166 15.05 5.25 -16.59
#